data_AF-A0A7L2X3R6-F1
#
_entry.id   AF-A0A7L2X3R6-F1
#
_cell.length_a   1.000
_cell.length_b   1.000
_cell.length_c   1.000
_cell.angle_alpha   90.00
_cell.angle_beta   90.00
_cell.angle_gamma   90.00
#
_symmetry.space_group_name_H-M   'P 1'
#
loop_
_entity.id
_entity.type
_entity.pdbx_description
1 polymer ?
#
loop_
_entity_poly.entity_id
_entity_poly.type
_entity_poly.pdbx_seq_one_letter_code
_entity_poly.pdbx_strand_id
1 'polypeptide(L)'
;MTPYRQELEKYRDIDEDKILQELSPEELAQLDAELAEMDPENVLLPAGLRQRDQTQKSPTGPLDRDALLQHLERQALEAEERQDLVPFTGEKKGKPFVPKGPGPELPREEQVTLEPELEEALANATDAEMCDIAAILGMYTLMSNKQYYDAICSGNICNTEGINSVVQPDRYRPVPDEPPNPTDVAETLRRLQDNDPALQDVNLNNIKDIPVPTLEAICEAIQTNTHVRSLSLVATRSNDLVATAVAAMLEQNRSLQSLNLESNFITSAGMLRVLAAVGHCPTLSELRVDNQCQRFGDSVEMAMAAMLEQCPSLLRFGYTFTLQGPRARAAAALTRNNELR
;
A
#
# COMPACT_ATOMS: atom_id res chain seq x y z
N MET A 1 8.06 -60.51 13.00
CA MET A 1 7.07 -59.41 12.98
C MET A 1 7.58 -58.31 13.89
N THR A 2 7.35 -57.03 13.56
CA THR A 2 7.68 -55.91 14.46
C THR A 2 6.88 -56.04 15.77
N PRO A 3 7.39 -55.56 16.92
CA PRO A 3 6.69 -55.63 18.22
C PRO A 3 5.26 -55.08 18.14
N TYR A 4 5.09 -54.01 17.37
CA TYR A 4 3.81 -53.40 17.03
C TYR A 4 2.81 -54.35 16.35
N ARG A 5 3.27 -55.26 15.48
CA ARG A 5 2.39 -56.25 14.83
C ARG A 5 1.93 -57.36 15.77
N GLN A 6 2.74 -57.72 16.77
CA GLN A 6 2.35 -58.70 17.80
C GLN A 6 1.33 -58.10 18.79
N GLU A 7 1.44 -56.81 19.10
CA GLU A 7 0.44 -56.08 19.89
C GLU A 7 -0.89 -55.86 19.16
N LEU A 8 -0.93 -55.99 17.84
CA LEU A 8 -2.18 -55.87 17.07
C LEU A 8 -2.94 -57.20 16.95
N GLU A 9 -2.28 -58.34 17.15
CA GLU A 9 -2.93 -59.66 17.08
C GLU A 9 -3.99 -59.85 18.18
N LYS A 10 -3.83 -59.22 19.35
CA LYS A 10 -4.83 -59.27 20.45
C LYS A 10 -6.16 -58.58 20.11
N TYR A 11 -6.19 -57.74 19.08
CA TYR A 11 -7.41 -57.04 18.63
C TYR A 11 -8.06 -57.70 17.41
N ARG A 12 -7.49 -58.81 16.90
CA ARG A 12 -7.92 -59.42 15.63
C ARG A 12 -9.25 -60.15 15.72
N ASP A 13 -9.56 -60.71 16.89
CA ASP A 13 -10.74 -61.57 17.13
C ASP A 13 -11.67 -60.97 18.20
N ILE A 14 -11.73 -59.63 18.30
CA ILE A 14 -12.65 -58.96 19.22
C ILE A 14 -14.05 -58.96 18.62
N ASP A 15 -15.03 -59.30 19.45
CA ASP A 15 -16.46 -59.25 19.11
C ASP A 15 -16.97 -57.81 19.21
N GLU A 16 -16.91 -57.09 18.09
CA GLU A 16 -17.28 -55.68 17.97
C GLU A 16 -18.75 -55.44 18.36
N ASP A 17 -19.65 -56.35 17.99
CA ASP A 17 -21.09 -56.24 18.27
C ASP A 17 -21.39 -56.30 19.76
N LYS A 18 -20.64 -57.12 20.51
CA LYS A 18 -20.78 -57.22 21.96
C LYS A 18 -20.34 -55.94 22.67
N ILE A 19 -19.25 -55.32 22.22
CA ILE A 19 -18.75 -54.05 22.78
C ILE A 19 -19.77 -52.92 22.52
N LEU A 20 -20.34 -52.86 21.30
CA LEU A 20 -21.34 -51.86 20.94
C LEU A 20 -22.62 -51.97 21.79
N GLN A 21 -23.01 -53.18 22.20
CA GLN A 21 -24.16 -53.39 23.08
C GLN A 21 -23.90 -53.01 24.55
N GLU A 22 -22.64 -52.99 24.98
CA GLU A 22 -22.24 -52.64 26.35
C GLU A 22 -22.05 -51.13 26.56
N LEU A 23 -21.98 -50.34 25.48
CA LEU A 23 -21.83 -48.89 25.54
C LEU A 23 -23.12 -48.19 25.94
N SER A 24 -22.99 -47.16 26.78
CA SER A 24 -24.11 -46.28 27.13
C SER A 24 -24.51 -45.37 25.96
N PRO A 25 -25.73 -44.79 25.96
CA PRO A 25 -26.17 -43.89 24.89
C PRO A 25 -25.28 -42.66 24.70
N GLU A 26 -24.66 -42.18 25.78
CA GLU A 26 -23.74 -41.03 25.76
C GLU A 26 -22.40 -41.41 25.15
N GLU A 27 -21.89 -42.61 25.45
CA GLU A 27 -20.64 -43.13 24.88
C GLU A 27 -20.80 -43.50 23.40
N LEU A 28 -21.97 -44.02 23.00
CA LEU A 28 -22.30 -44.22 21.58
C LEU A 28 -22.34 -42.88 20.82
N ALA A 29 -22.91 -41.83 21.40
CA ALA A 29 -22.92 -40.50 20.78
C ALA A 29 -21.52 -39.89 20.68
N GLN A 30 -20.66 -40.14 21.66
CA GLN A 30 -19.25 -39.73 21.62
C GLN A 30 -18.47 -40.52 20.56
N LEU A 31 -18.68 -41.84 20.48
CA LEU A 31 -18.06 -42.70 19.46
C LEU A 31 -18.48 -42.26 18.05
N ASP A 32 -19.75 -41.93 17.83
CA ASP A 32 -20.24 -41.37 16.56
C ASP A 32 -19.55 -40.04 16.22
N ALA A 33 -19.30 -39.18 17.21
CA ALA A 33 -18.59 -37.92 17.01
C ALA A 33 -17.11 -38.16 16.65
N GLU A 34 -16.43 -39.08 17.34
CA GLU A 34 -15.02 -39.43 17.10
C GLU A 34 -14.82 -40.14 15.75
N LEU A 35 -15.72 -41.05 15.36
CA LEU A 35 -15.72 -41.70 14.04
C LEU A 35 -15.93 -40.70 12.90
N ALA A 36 -16.69 -39.63 13.12
CA ALA A 36 -16.91 -38.57 12.14
C ALA A 36 -15.72 -37.59 12.00
N GLU A 37 -14.85 -37.51 13.02
CA GLU A 37 -13.61 -36.71 12.98
C GLU A 37 -12.38 -37.51 12.51
N MET A 38 -12.49 -38.85 12.53
CA MET A 38 -11.48 -39.78 12.04
C MET A 38 -11.44 -39.81 10.50
N ASP A 39 -10.59 -38.94 9.95
CA ASP A 39 -10.08 -38.86 8.57
C ASP A 39 -10.70 -37.76 7.67
N PRO A 40 -10.14 -36.53 7.70
CA PRO A 40 -10.55 -35.45 6.81
C PRO A 40 -10.28 -35.73 5.31
N GLU A 41 -9.50 -36.78 4.98
CA GLU A 41 -9.15 -37.16 3.60
C GLU A 41 -9.76 -38.50 3.16
N ASN A 42 -10.86 -38.95 3.76
CA ASN A 42 -11.53 -40.17 3.32
C ASN A 42 -11.97 -40.07 1.83
N VAL A 43 -11.17 -40.66 0.94
CA VAL A 43 -11.27 -40.58 -0.53
C VAL A 43 -12.60 -41.14 -1.05
N LEU A 44 -13.24 -42.02 -0.27
CA LEU A 44 -14.51 -42.65 -0.61
C LEU A 44 -15.73 -41.77 -0.32
N LEU A 45 -15.58 -40.69 0.47
CA LEU A 45 -16.65 -39.75 0.76
C LEU A 45 -16.61 -38.53 -0.20
N PRO A 46 -17.72 -38.23 -0.92
CA PRO A 46 -17.83 -37.01 -1.71
C PRO A 46 -17.57 -35.75 -0.87
N ALA A 47 -16.90 -34.75 -1.46
CA ALA A 47 -16.43 -33.56 -0.73
C ALA A 47 -17.51 -32.83 0.09
N GLY A 48 -18.76 -32.78 -0.40
CA GLY A 48 -19.88 -32.14 0.29
C GLY A 48 -20.39 -32.90 1.53
N LEU A 49 -20.02 -34.16 1.70
CA LEU A 49 -20.40 -35.02 2.84
C LEU A 49 -19.26 -35.18 3.87
N ARG A 50 -18.12 -34.51 3.63
CA ARG A 50 -16.99 -34.48 4.57
C ARG A 50 -17.18 -33.42 5.66
N GLN A 51 -18.08 -32.45 5.44
CA GLN A 51 -18.38 -31.40 6.38
C GLN A 51 -19.61 -31.78 7.20
N ARG A 52 -19.50 -31.70 8.52
CA ARG A 52 -20.61 -31.96 9.45
C ARG A 52 -21.74 -30.96 9.22
N ASP A 53 -22.98 -31.45 9.26
CA ASP A 53 -24.17 -30.60 9.29
C ASP A 53 -24.13 -29.71 10.55
N GLN A 54 -24.01 -28.40 10.33
CA GLN A 54 -23.93 -27.40 11.40
C GLN A 54 -25.31 -27.02 11.96
N THR A 55 -26.35 -27.77 11.62
CA THR A 55 -27.72 -27.45 12.02
C THR A 55 -28.52 -28.71 12.35
N GLN A 56 -29.34 -28.61 13.40
CA GLN A 56 -30.31 -29.65 13.76
C GLN A 56 -31.65 -29.46 13.01
N LYS A 57 -31.75 -28.47 12.13
CA LYS A 57 -32.98 -28.18 11.37
C LYS A 57 -33.09 -29.13 10.18
N SER A 58 -34.25 -29.74 10.01
CA SER A 58 -34.56 -30.53 8.82
C SER A 58 -34.52 -29.67 7.54
N PRO A 59 -34.06 -30.20 6.39
CA PRO A 59 -34.03 -29.46 5.13
C PRO A 59 -35.40 -28.91 4.76
N THR A 60 -35.51 -27.60 4.59
CA THR A 60 -36.76 -26.90 4.27
C THR A 60 -37.05 -26.79 2.77
N GLY A 61 -36.30 -27.50 1.93
CA GLY A 61 -36.43 -27.49 0.46
C GLY A 61 -35.25 -26.84 -0.26
N PRO A 62 -35.35 -26.61 -1.60
CA PRO A 62 -34.30 -25.97 -2.38
C PRO A 62 -34.06 -24.52 -1.94
N LEU A 63 -32.83 -24.03 -2.13
CA LEU A 63 -32.42 -22.68 -1.73
C LEU A 63 -33.24 -21.61 -2.47
N ASP A 64 -34.10 -20.89 -1.75
CA ASP A 64 -34.76 -19.68 -2.21
C ASP A 64 -33.90 -18.45 -1.85
N ARG A 65 -33.26 -17.89 -2.87
CA ARG A 65 -32.31 -16.77 -2.71
C ARG A 65 -33.01 -15.49 -2.27
N ASP A 66 -34.23 -15.25 -2.73
CA ASP A 66 -34.96 -14.01 -2.43
C ASP A 66 -35.47 -14.03 -0.99
N ALA A 67 -35.96 -15.19 -0.53
CA ALA A 67 -36.34 -15.38 0.87
C ALA A 67 -35.16 -15.24 1.84
N LEU A 68 -33.97 -15.75 1.46
CA LEU A 68 -32.76 -15.60 2.25
C LEU A 68 -32.32 -14.13 2.37
N LEU A 69 -32.33 -13.39 1.26
CA LEU A 69 -31.96 -11.97 1.25
C LEU A 69 -32.89 -11.15 2.16
N GLN A 70 -34.21 -11.37 2.07
CA GLN A 70 -35.18 -10.70 2.94
C GLN A 70 -35.01 -11.05 4.42
N HIS A 71 -34.60 -12.28 4.74
CA HIS A 71 -34.30 -12.67 6.12
C HIS A 71 -33.06 -11.96 6.65
N LEU A 72 -31.99 -11.90 5.86
CA LEU A 72 -30.74 -11.24 6.23
C LEU A 72 -30.89 -9.72 6.38
N GLU A 73 -31.64 -9.07 5.48
CA GLU A 73 -31.94 -7.64 5.58
C GLU A 73 -32.72 -7.32 6.86
N ARG A 74 -33.70 -8.14 7.21
CA ARG A 74 -34.47 -7.99 8.44
C ARG A 74 -33.60 -8.18 9.67
N GLN A 75 -32.75 -9.22 9.67
CA GLN A 75 -31.83 -9.48 10.76
C GLN A 75 -30.81 -8.35 10.95
N ALA A 76 -30.34 -7.73 9.86
CA ALA A 76 -29.44 -6.58 9.92
C ALA A 76 -30.14 -5.32 10.45
N LEU A 77 -31.41 -5.09 10.09
CA LEU A 77 -32.22 -3.98 10.60
C LEU A 77 -32.57 -4.13 12.08
N GLU A 78 -32.80 -5.37 12.54
CA GLU A 78 -33.16 -5.69 13.92
C GLU A 78 -31.93 -5.87 14.84
N ALA A 79 -30.72 -5.96 14.27
CA ALA A 79 -29.49 -6.07 15.05
C ALA A 79 -29.21 -4.74 15.77
N GLU A 80 -29.32 -4.76 17.10
CA GLU A 80 -28.96 -3.61 17.92
C GLU A 80 -27.45 -3.31 17.81
N GLU A 81 -27.12 -2.01 17.72
CA GLU A 81 -25.75 -1.54 17.68
C GLU A 81 -25.07 -1.87 19.02
N ARG A 82 -24.14 -2.82 18.99
CA ARG A 82 -23.39 -3.24 20.18
C ARG A 82 -22.63 -2.03 20.74
N GLN A 83 -23.04 -1.54 21.90
CA GLN A 83 -22.31 -0.50 22.62
C GLN A 83 -21.03 -1.10 23.19
N ASP A 84 -19.95 -1.11 22.41
CA ASP A 84 -18.60 -1.46 22.87
C ASP A 84 -17.99 -0.34 23.73
N LEU A 85 -18.73 0.13 24.74
CA LEU A 85 -18.17 0.88 25.85
C LEU A 85 -17.96 -0.09 27.00
N VAL A 86 -16.78 -0.72 27.03
CA VAL A 86 -16.24 -1.20 28.29
C VAL A 86 -15.64 0.04 28.97
N PRO A 87 -16.30 0.66 29.97
CA PRO A 87 -15.71 1.79 30.67
C PRO A 87 -14.40 1.33 31.32
N PHE A 88 -13.34 2.12 31.12
CA PHE A 88 -12.04 1.88 31.72
C PHE A 88 -12.18 1.80 33.25
N THR A 89 -12.08 0.59 33.81
CA THR A 89 -12.36 0.32 35.23
C THR A 89 -11.23 0.79 36.17
N GLY A 90 -10.10 1.29 35.65
CA GLY A 90 -8.98 1.77 36.45
C GLY A 90 -8.24 0.70 37.27
N GLU A 91 -8.74 -0.53 37.30
CA GLU A 91 -8.13 -1.64 38.01
C GLU A 91 -6.90 -2.17 37.25
N LYS A 92 -5.71 -1.86 37.75
CA LYS A 92 -4.48 -2.51 37.30
C LYS A 92 -4.50 -3.98 37.72
N LYS A 93 -4.94 -4.87 36.82
CA LYS A 93 -4.81 -6.32 37.00
C LYS A 93 -3.35 -6.73 36.86
N GLY A 94 -2.77 -7.24 37.93
CA GLY A 94 -1.38 -7.72 37.97
C GLY A 94 -0.69 -7.37 39.29
N LYS A 95 0.42 -8.05 39.60
CA LYS A 95 1.25 -7.66 40.75
C LYS A 95 1.89 -6.30 40.45
N PRO A 96 1.83 -5.32 41.37
CA PRO A 96 2.54 -4.06 41.19
C PRO A 96 4.03 -4.35 41.02
N PHE A 97 4.63 -3.80 39.97
CA PHE A 97 6.06 -3.92 39.72
C PHE A 97 6.79 -3.27 40.90
N VAL A 98 7.51 -4.09 41.67
CA VAL A 98 8.45 -3.60 42.68
C VAL A 98 9.79 -3.47 41.97
N PRO A 99 10.30 -2.25 41.74
CA PRO A 99 11.64 -2.09 41.19
C PRO A 99 12.61 -2.82 42.12
N LYS A 100 13.40 -3.74 41.55
CA LYS A 100 14.51 -4.34 42.28
C LYS A 100 15.40 -3.19 42.74
N GLY A 101 15.75 -3.16 44.02
CA GLY A 101 16.65 -2.14 44.55
C GLY A 101 17.95 -2.09 43.75
N PRO A 102 18.70 -0.97 43.80
CA PRO A 102 19.98 -0.87 43.14
C PRO A 102 20.81 -2.10 43.53
N GLY A 103 21.28 -2.85 42.53
CA GLY A 103 22.14 -3.99 42.76
C GLY A 103 23.41 -3.55 43.51
N PRO A 104 24.15 -4.49 44.11
CA PRO A 104 25.43 -4.17 44.74
C PRO A 104 26.29 -3.38 43.76
N GLU A 105 26.81 -2.22 44.20
CA GLU A 105 27.74 -1.43 43.41
C GLU A 105 28.93 -2.31 43.02
N LEU A 106 29.32 -2.26 41.74
CA LEU A 106 30.49 -2.99 41.24
C LEU A 106 31.71 -2.62 42.10
N PRO A 107 32.48 -3.60 42.60
CA PRO A 107 33.70 -3.33 43.35
C PRO A 107 34.58 -2.32 42.61
N ARG A 108 35.19 -1.36 43.33
CA ARG A 108 36.04 -0.31 42.72
C ARG A 108 37.15 -0.86 41.81
N GLU A 109 37.56 -2.10 42.01
CA GLU A 109 38.59 -2.80 41.24
C GLU A 109 38.12 -3.21 39.82
N GLU A 110 36.80 -3.26 39.57
CA GLU A 110 36.21 -3.56 38.26
C GLU A 110 35.74 -2.30 37.51
N GLN A 111 35.91 -1.11 38.10
CA GLN A 111 35.59 0.16 37.45
C GLN A 111 36.68 0.49 36.44
N VAL A 112 36.35 0.37 35.15
CA VAL A 112 37.22 0.80 34.06
C VAL A 112 37.27 2.32 34.08
N THR A 113 38.35 2.89 34.59
CA THR A 113 38.64 4.32 34.50
C THR A 113 39.24 4.62 33.13
N LEU A 114 38.65 5.53 32.39
CA LEU A 114 39.20 5.97 31.10
C LEU A 114 40.28 7.03 31.35
N GLU A 115 41.11 7.28 30.35
CA GLU A 115 42.02 8.42 30.40
C GLU A 115 41.21 9.73 30.46
N PRO A 116 41.65 10.74 31.21
CA PRO A 116 40.86 11.95 31.46
C PRO A 116 40.48 12.70 30.17
N GLU A 117 41.33 12.63 29.13
CA GLU A 117 41.04 13.20 27.81
C GLU A 117 39.90 12.47 27.09
N LEU A 118 39.78 11.15 27.28
CA LEU A 118 38.70 10.34 26.70
C LEU A 118 37.39 10.51 27.47
N GLU A 119 37.44 10.66 28.79
CA GLU A 119 36.25 10.98 29.59
C GLU A 119 35.66 12.35 29.22
N GLU A 120 36.52 13.35 29.03
CA GLU A 120 36.10 14.69 28.61
C GLU A 120 35.53 14.67 27.17
N ALA A 121 36.16 13.93 26.26
CA ALA A 121 35.67 13.76 24.89
C ALA A 121 34.31 13.06 24.86
N LEU A 122 34.11 12.01 25.68
CA LEU A 122 32.85 11.28 25.77
C LEU A 122 31.74 12.12 26.41
N ALA A 123 32.07 12.92 27.43
CA ALA A 123 31.11 13.79 28.11
C ALA A 123 30.59 14.95 27.22
N ASN A 124 31.39 15.37 26.25
CA ASN A 124 31.05 16.45 25.32
C ASN A 124 30.57 15.96 23.94
N ALA A 125 30.58 14.65 23.70
CA ALA A 125 30.14 14.07 22.43
C ALA A 125 28.64 14.27 22.22
N THR A 126 28.25 14.55 20.98
CA THR A 126 26.85 14.63 20.57
C THR A 126 26.22 13.24 20.46
N ASP A 127 24.89 13.15 20.56
CA ASP A 127 24.14 11.89 20.42
C ASP A 127 24.48 11.15 19.10
N ALA A 128 24.75 11.88 18.03
CA ALA A 128 25.16 11.33 16.74
C ALA A 128 26.57 10.71 16.80
N GLU A 129 27.54 11.41 17.38
CA GLU A 129 28.91 10.90 17.56
C GLU A 129 28.93 9.68 18.50
N MET A 130 28.10 9.68 19.54
CA MET A 130 27.92 8.54 20.44
C MET A 130 27.35 7.31 19.71
N CYS A 131 26.40 7.50 18.81
CA CYS A 131 25.88 6.44 17.95
C CYS A 131 26.95 5.86 17.00
N ASP A 132 27.79 6.72 16.42
CA ASP A 132 28.87 6.30 15.54
C ASP A 132 29.93 5.51 16.32
N ILE A 133 30.30 5.96 17.52
CA ILE A 133 31.20 5.25 18.43
C ILE A 133 30.61 3.88 18.79
N ALA A 134 29.32 3.82 19.15
CA ALA A 134 28.64 2.56 19.45
C ALA A 134 28.60 1.60 18.25
N ALA A 135 28.43 2.12 17.03
CA ALA A 135 28.49 1.33 15.81
C ALA A 135 29.90 0.76 15.55
N ILE A 136 30.95 1.58 15.71
CA ILE A 136 32.35 1.17 15.55
C ILE A 136 32.72 0.10 16.59
N LEU A 137 32.27 0.25 17.84
CA LEU A 137 32.51 -0.70 18.93
C LEU A 137 31.62 -1.96 18.86
N GLY A 138 30.71 -2.05 17.88
CA GLY A 138 29.79 -3.18 17.75
C GLY A 138 28.68 -3.25 18.82
N MET A 139 28.44 -2.14 19.53
CA MET A 139 27.45 -2.01 20.61
C MET A 139 26.09 -1.49 20.15
N TYR A 140 25.81 -1.43 18.84
CA TYR A 140 24.53 -0.97 18.28
C TYR A 140 23.31 -1.77 18.78
N THR A 141 23.52 -3.01 19.24
CA THR A 141 22.48 -3.87 19.83
C THR A 141 21.99 -3.39 21.20
N LEU A 142 22.72 -2.47 21.85
CA LEU A 142 22.30 -1.83 23.08
C LEU A 142 21.34 -0.65 22.85
N MET A 143 21.07 -0.31 21.60
CA MET A 143 20.11 0.70 21.19
C MET A 143 18.90 0.06 20.52
N SER A 144 17.72 0.63 20.74
CA SER A 144 16.55 0.29 19.93
C SER A 144 16.71 0.85 18.51
N ASN A 145 16.12 0.17 17.52
CA ASN A 145 16.11 0.65 16.13
C ASN A 145 15.63 2.12 16.02
N LYS A 146 14.64 2.51 16.84
CA LYS A 146 14.12 3.88 16.86
C LYS A 146 15.16 4.89 17.32
N GLN A 147 15.89 4.60 18.41
CA GLN A 147 16.96 5.48 18.89
C GLN A 147 18.08 5.65 17.86
N TYR A 148 18.43 4.56 17.16
CA TYR A 148 19.43 4.60 16.09
C TYR A 148 18.99 5.49 14.92
N TYR A 149 17.77 5.30 14.41
CA TYR A 149 17.24 6.11 13.30
C TYR A 149 17.03 7.58 13.70
N ASP A 150 16.54 7.86 14.91
CA ASP A 150 16.36 9.24 15.39
C ASP A 150 17.70 9.98 15.51
N ALA A 151 18.75 9.31 16.01
CA ALA A 151 20.09 9.90 16.08
C ALA A 151 20.65 10.24 14.69
N ILE A 152 20.51 9.34 13.72
CA ILE A 152 21.04 9.55 12.35
C ILE A 152 20.23 10.62 11.60
N CYS A 153 18.90 10.59 11.71
CA CYS A 153 18.05 11.47 10.91
C CYS A 153 17.84 12.85 11.54
N SER A 154 17.85 12.96 12.86
CA SER A 154 17.51 14.20 13.57
C SER A 154 18.60 14.73 14.49
N GLY A 155 19.70 13.99 14.67
CA GLY A 155 20.82 14.37 15.53
C GLY A 155 20.52 14.32 17.03
N ASN A 156 19.30 13.96 17.44
CA ASN A 156 18.87 13.89 18.83
C ASN A 156 18.15 12.56 19.09
N ILE A 157 18.48 11.89 20.19
CA ILE A 157 17.78 10.66 20.59
C ILE A 157 16.51 11.03 21.35
N CYS A 158 15.34 10.79 20.77
CA CYS A 158 14.07 11.18 21.42
C CYS A 158 13.69 10.32 22.64
N ASN A 159 14.32 9.15 22.80
CA ASN A 159 14.09 8.22 23.91
C ASN A 159 15.41 7.84 24.58
N THR A 160 15.68 8.34 25.79
CA THR A 160 16.92 8.06 26.54
C THR A 160 16.78 6.95 27.59
N GLU A 161 15.60 6.31 27.70
CA GLU A 161 15.29 5.37 28.79
C GLU A 161 15.92 3.96 28.63
N GLY A 162 16.79 3.77 27.64
CA GLY A 162 17.54 2.54 27.41
C GLY A 162 16.70 1.34 26.95
N ILE A 163 17.30 0.14 26.97
CA ILE A 163 16.70 -1.13 26.48
C ILE A 163 15.41 -1.51 27.22
N ASN A 164 15.21 -1.02 28.44
CA ASN A 164 14.03 -1.29 29.26
C ASN A 164 12.87 -0.28 29.05
N SER A 165 12.99 0.63 28.09
CA SER A 165 11.97 1.64 27.80
C SER A 165 10.68 1.01 27.26
N VAL A 166 9.53 1.51 27.72
CA VAL A 166 8.23 1.11 27.19
C VAL A 166 8.09 1.66 25.77
N VAL A 167 7.83 0.79 24.79
CA VAL A 167 7.63 1.18 23.39
C VAL A 167 6.45 2.16 23.28
N GLN A 168 6.73 3.41 22.88
CA GLN A 168 5.71 4.43 22.64
C GLN A 168 5.40 4.54 21.14
N PRO A 169 4.12 4.74 20.76
CA PRO A 169 3.76 5.04 19.37
C PRO A 169 4.41 6.33 18.90
N ASP A 170 4.69 6.43 17.60
CA ASP A 170 5.25 7.65 17.01
C ASP A 170 4.27 8.80 17.16
N ARG A 171 4.78 9.96 17.60
CA ARG A 171 3.99 11.19 17.64
C ARG A 171 3.76 11.65 16.21
N TYR A 172 2.50 11.84 15.83
CA TYR A 172 2.15 12.45 14.55
C TYR A 172 2.85 13.80 14.43
N ARG A 173 3.71 13.94 13.42
CA ARG A 173 4.31 15.22 13.06
C ARG A 173 3.35 15.89 12.07
N PRO A 174 2.64 16.97 12.46
CA PRO A 174 1.79 17.68 11.51
C PRO A 174 2.67 18.22 10.40
N VAL A 175 2.37 17.80 9.17
CA VAL A 175 2.99 18.36 7.98
C VAL A 175 2.28 19.69 7.72
N PRO A 176 2.98 20.84 7.73
CA PRO A 176 2.36 22.11 7.37
C PRO A 176 1.81 22.05 5.94
N ASP A 177 0.62 22.60 5.73
CA ASP A 177 0.07 22.71 4.38
C ASP A 177 0.99 23.58 3.51
N GLU A 178 1.31 23.09 2.32
CA GLU A 178 2.06 23.89 1.34
C GLU A 178 1.23 25.10 0.89
N PRO A 179 1.88 26.25 0.62
CA PRO A 179 1.16 27.40 0.09
C PRO A 179 0.52 27.07 -1.27
N PRO A 180 -0.63 27.70 -1.60
CA PRO A 180 -1.26 27.49 -2.90
C PRO A 180 -0.34 27.94 -4.03
N ASN A 181 -0.46 27.28 -5.19
CA ASN A 181 0.31 27.61 -6.38
C ASN A 181 0.10 29.09 -6.77
N PRO A 182 1.17 29.92 -6.84
CA PRO A 182 1.06 31.36 -7.07
C PRO A 182 0.82 31.74 -8.54
N THR A 183 0.72 30.77 -9.44
CA THR A 183 0.62 31.03 -10.89
C THR A 183 -0.70 31.69 -11.25
N ASP A 184 -0.64 32.84 -11.93
CA ASP A 184 -1.80 33.51 -12.50
C ASP A 184 -2.18 32.86 -13.84
N VAL A 185 -3.34 32.22 -13.87
CA VAL A 185 -3.85 31.49 -15.04
C VAL A 185 -4.13 32.42 -16.22
N ALA A 186 -4.68 33.62 -15.97
CA ALA A 186 -5.06 34.56 -17.03
C ALA A 186 -3.83 35.18 -17.69
N GLU A 187 -2.84 35.60 -16.89
CA GLU A 187 -1.58 36.11 -17.41
C GLU A 187 -0.78 35.01 -18.12
N THR A 188 -0.78 33.79 -17.58
CA THR A 188 -0.13 32.65 -18.25
C THR A 188 -0.74 32.37 -19.61
N LEU A 189 -2.09 32.35 -19.72
CA LEU A 189 -2.77 32.18 -21.00
C LEU A 189 -2.41 33.27 -22.01
N ARG A 190 -2.35 34.52 -21.56
CA ARG A 190 -1.95 35.64 -22.42
C ARG A 190 -0.51 35.46 -22.93
N ARG A 191 0.44 35.13 -22.06
CA ARG A 191 1.84 34.88 -22.44
C ARG A 191 1.99 33.69 -23.39
N LEU A 192 1.14 32.67 -23.25
CA LEU A 192 1.07 31.55 -24.18
C LEU A 192 0.61 31.98 -25.58
N GLN A 193 -0.44 32.81 -25.64
CA GLN A 193 -0.97 33.38 -26.89
C GLN A 193 0.04 34.32 -27.57
N ASP A 194 0.81 35.08 -26.78
CA ASP A 194 1.87 35.97 -27.27
C ASP A 194 3.16 35.20 -27.67
N ASN A 195 3.19 33.87 -27.51
CA ASN A 195 4.35 33.00 -27.75
C ASN A 195 5.63 33.51 -27.06
N ASP A 196 5.52 33.86 -25.78
CA ASP A 196 6.61 34.44 -25.01
C ASP A 196 7.82 33.46 -24.90
N PRO A 197 9.03 33.84 -25.37
CA PRO A 197 10.21 32.98 -25.29
C PRO A 197 10.70 32.72 -23.86
N ALA A 198 10.32 33.55 -22.89
CA ALA A 198 10.66 33.36 -21.49
C ALA A 198 9.77 32.32 -20.79
N LEU A 199 8.61 31.96 -21.37
CA LEU A 199 7.68 31.00 -20.80
C LEU A 199 7.97 29.58 -21.32
N GLN A 200 8.79 28.84 -20.59
CA GLN A 200 9.14 27.44 -20.94
C GLN A 200 8.36 26.42 -20.12
N ASP A 201 8.02 26.75 -18.87
CA ASP A 201 7.36 25.84 -17.93
C ASP A 201 6.01 26.41 -17.50
N VAL A 202 4.94 25.68 -17.80
CA VAL A 202 3.56 26.01 -17.42
C VAL A 202 3.11 25.06 -16.33
N ASN A 203 3.04 25.55 -15.09
CA ASN A 203 2.64 24.76 -13.93
C ASN A 203 1.34 25.28 -13.32
N LEU A 204 0.24 24.56 -13.58
CA LEU A 204 -1.08 24.86 -13.02
C LEU A 204 -1.49 23.86 -11.93
N ASN A 205 -0.53 23.17 -11.33
CA ASN A 205 -0.79 22.12 -10.35
C ASN A 205 -1.54 22.68 -9.15
N ASN A 206 -2.53 21.93 -8.66
CA ASN A 206 -3.32 22.21 -7.46
C ASN A 206 -4.08 23.56 -7.48
N ILE A 207 -4.16 24.24 -8.63
CA ILE A 207 -5.01 25.41 -8.77
C ILE A 207 -6.45 24.93 -8.91
N LYS A 208 -7.25 25.23 -7.88
CA LYS A 208 -8.66 24.85 -7.84
C LYS A 208 -9.48 25.80 -8.72
N ASP A 209 -10.57 25.26 -9.27
CA ASP A 209 -11.62 26.02 -9.96
C ASP A 209 -11.19 26.74 -11.25
N ILE A 210 -10.21 26.20 -11.99
CA ILE A 210 -9.96 26.63 -13.36
C ILE A 210 -11.13 26.17 -14.24
N PRO A 211 -11.81 27.08 -14.98
CA PRO A 211 -12.86 26.68 -15.90
C PRO A 211 -12.32 25.77 -17.02
N VAL A 212 -13.07 24.73 -17.38
CA VAL A 212 -12.72 23.83 -18.50
C VAL A 212 -12.41 24.61 -19.80
N PRO A 213 -13.19 25.63 -20.21
CA PRO A 213 -12.86 26.41 -21.40
C PRO A 213 -11.51 27.14 -21.33
N THR A 214 -11.08 27.51 -20.12
CA THR A 214 -9.76 28.13 -19.92
C THR A 214 -8.64 27.10 -20.11
N LEU A 215 -8.82 25.86 -19.63
CA LEU A 215 -7.88 24.77 -19.88
C LEU A 215 -7.82 24.40 -21.37
N GLU A 216 -8.95 24.38 -22.06
CA GLU A 216 -9.02 24.18 -23.51
C GLU A 216 -8.28 25.29 -24.25
N ALA A 217 -8.49 26.56 -23.88
CA ALA A 217 -7.80 27.71 -24.46
C ALA A 217 -6.28 27.67 -24.22
N ILE A 218 -5.82 27.16 -23.06
CA ILE A 218 -4.40 26.94 -22.79
C ILE A 218 -3.82 25.87 -23.72
N CYS A 219 -4.54 24.75 -23.91
CA CYS A 219 -4.12 23.69 -24.85
C CYS A 219 -4.11 24.22 -26.29
N GLU A 220 -5.08 25.04 -26.68
CA GLU A 220 -5.14 25.70 -27.98
C GLU A 220 -3.98 26.67 -28.20
N ALA A 221 -3.66 27.52 -27.22
CA ALA A 221 -2.52 28.42 -27.31
C ALA A 221 -1.18 27.66 -27.44
N ILE A 222 -1.06 26.50 -26.79
CA ILE A 222 0.15 25.66 -26.88
C ILE A 222 0.27 24.97 -28.25
N GLN A 223 -0.82 24.76 -29.00
CA GLN A 223 -0.74 24.16 -30.35
C GLN A 223 0.28 24.85 -31.25
N THR A 224 0.28 26.19 -31.24
CA THR A 224 1.17 27.03 -32.07
C THR A 224 2.42 27.51 -31.33
N ASN A 225 2.55 27.24 -30.03
CA ASN A 225 3.65 27.75 -29.21
C ASN A 225 4.96 26.99 -29.46
N THR A 226 6.06 27.71 -29.64
CA THR A 226 7.37 27.14 -29.98
C THR A 226 8.35 27.04 -28.80
N HIS A 227 8.00 27.64 -27.65
CA HIS A 227 8.91 27.84 -26.53
C HIS A 227 8.60 26.95 -25.32
N VAL A 228 7.33 26.66 -25.05
CA VAL A 228 6.90 25.83 -23.93
C VAL A 228 7.45 24.41 -24.06
N ARG A 229 8.10 23.94 -23.00
CA ARG A 229 8.71 22.61 -22.88
C ARG A 229 7.97 21.73 -21.88
N SER A 230 7.37 22.31 -20.85
CA SER A 230 6.68 21.57 -19.81
C SER A 230 5.27 22.12 -19.58
N LEU A 231 4.27 21.23 -19.60
CA LEU A 231 2.89 21.53 -19.21
C LEU A 231 2.45 20.58 -18.11
N SER A 232 2.05 21.13 -16.96
CA SER A 232 1.59 20.37 -15.81
C SER A 232 0.22 20.86 -15.35
N LEU A 233 -0.77 19.97 -15.39
CA LEU A 233 -2.18 20.20 -15.05
C LEU A 233 -2.65 19.28 -13.91
N VAL A 234 -1.78 19.00 -12.93
CA VAL A 234 -2.07 18.05 -11.86
C VAL A 234 -3.17 18.58 -10.94
N ALA A 235 -4.17 17.74 -10.63
CA ALA A 235 -5.25 18.09 -9.70
C ALA A 235 -6.02 19.36 -10.08
N THR A 236 -6.23 19.59 -11.38
CA THR A 236 -6.97 20.75 -11.94
C THR A 236 -8.43 20.43 -12.27
N ARG A 237 -8.91 19.23 -11.92
CA ARG A 237 -10.23 18.70 -12.31
C ARG A 237 -10.42 18.57 -13.83
N SER A 238 -9.34 18.34 -14.57
CA SER A 238 -9.39 18.10 -16.01
C SER A 238 -10.22 16.85 -16.34
N ASN A 239 -11.06 16.91 -17.38
CA ASN A 239 -11.95 15.83 -17.82
C ASN A 239 -11.69 15.45 -19.29
N ASP A 240 -12.55 14.63 -19.89
CA ASP A 240 -12.39 14.16 -21.27
C ASP A 240 -12.42 15.27 -22.34
N LEU A 241 -13.02 16.43 -22.06
CA LEU A 241 -12.97 17.60 -22.96
C LEU A 241 -11.54 18.15 -23.01
N VAL A 242 -10.94 18.35 -21.83
CA VAL A 242 -9.53 18.76 -21.72
C VAL A 242 -8.61 17.69 -22.35
N ALA A 243 -8.87 16.41 -22.15
CA ALA A 243 -8.11 15.33 -22.79
C ALA A 243 -8.18 15.39 -24.33
N THR A 244 -9.32 15.79 -24.88
CA THR A 244 -9.50 15.99 -26.33
C THR A 244 -8.73 17.21 -26.83
N ALA A 245 -8.74 18.31 -26.07
CA ALA A 245 -7.94 19.50 -26.38
C ALA A 245 -6.43 19.21 -26.29
N VAL A 246 -6.00 18.42 -25.31
CA VAL A 246 -4.62 17.93 -25.20
C VAL A 246 -4.23 17.05 -26.39
N ALA A 247 -5.12 16.16 -26.84
CA ALA A 247 -4.86 15.34 -28.03
C ALA A 247 -4.64 16.22 -29.27
N ALA A 248 -5.52 17.20 -29.52
CA ALA A 248 -5.36 18.18 -30.60
C ALA A 248 -4.07 19.00 -30.46
N MET A 249 -3.68 19.35 -29.22
CA MET A 249 -2.41 20.01 -28.91
C MET A 249 -1.20 19.16 -29.32
N LEU A 250 -1.17 17.88 -28.94
CA LEU A 250 -0.07 16.97 -29.24
C LEU A 250 0.07 16.68 -30.75
N GLU A 251 -1.03 16.67 -31.50
CA GLU A 251 -1.00 16.45 -32.95
C GLU A 251 -0.23 17.55 -33.70
N GLN A 252 -0.30 18.79 -33.23
CA GLN A 252 0.31 19.95 -33.90
C GLN A 252 1.60 20.45 -33.24
N ASN A 253 1.68 20.38 -31.92
CA ASN A 253 2.82 20.94 -31.19
C ASN A 253 4.10 20.12 -31.43
N ARG A 254 5.23 20.82 -31.59
CA ARG A 254 6.57 20.25 -31.83
C ARG A 254 7.62 20.78 -30.86
N SER A 255 7.21 21.39 -29.75
CA SER A 255 8.10 22.03 -28.76
C SER A 255 8.02 21.35 -27.39
N LEU A 256 6.86 20.83 -27.02
CA LEU A 256 6.57 20.23 -25.72
C LEU A 256 7.40 18.96 -25.50
N GLN A 257 7.94 18.82 -24.29
CA GLN A 257 8.81 17.73 -23.87
C GLN A 257 8.26 16.96 -22.68
N SER A 258 7.57 17.62 -21.75
CA SER A 258 6.94 17.01 -20.58
C SER A 258 5.47 17.41 -20.49
N LEU A 259 4.59 16.41 -20.30
CA LEU A 259 3.17 16.58 -20.09
C LEU A 259 2.73 15.81 -18.83
N ASN A 260 2.14 16.50 -17.87
CA ASN A 260 1.58 15.89 -16.67
C ASN A 260 0.07 16.17 -16.53
N LEU A 261 -0.71 15.09 -16.50
CA LEU A 261 -2.16 15.06 -16.35
C LEU A 261 -2.61 14.24 -15.12
N GLU A 262 -1.72 13.96 -14.18
CA GLU A 262 -2.01 13.16 -12.99
C GLU A 262 -3.14 13.75 -12.13
N SER A 263 -3.79 12.89 -11.35
CA SER A 263 -4.77 13.31 -10.34
C SER A 263 -5.96 14.09 -10.91
N ASN A 264 -6.49 13.66 -12.06
CA ASN A 264 -7.62 14.30 -12.74
C ASN A 264 -8.81 13.34 -12.93
N PHE A 265 -9.80 13.74 -13.73
CA PHE A 265 -11.05 13.01 -14.01
C PHE A 265 -11.11 12.54 -15.47
N ILE A 266 -9.96 12.22 -16.05
CA ILE A 266 -9.88 11.70 -17.42
C ILE A 266 -10.32 10.23 -17.41
N THR A 267 -11.26 9.87 -18.27
CA THR A 267 -11.75 8.50 -18.39
C THR A 267 -10.91 7.70 -19.39
N SER A 268 -11.21 6.41 -19.52
CA SER A 268 -10.60 5.54 -20.54
C SER A 268 -10.80 6.09 -21.97
N ALA A 269 -11.95 6.69 -22.27
CA ALA A 269 -12.24 7.26 -23.59
C ALA A 269 -11.37 8.49 -23.88
N GLY A 270 -11.22 9.41 -22.91
CA GLY A 270 -10.32 10.55 -23.02
C GLY A 270 -8.86 10.12 -23.16
N MET A 271 -8.43 9.13 -22.37
CA MET A 271 -7.07 8.62 -22.39
C MET A 271 -6.70 8.02 -23.76
N LEU A 272 -7.59 7.21 -24.36
CA LEU A 272 -7.33 6.65 -25.69
C LEU A 272 -7.11 7.73 -26.77
N ARG A 273 -7.79 8.88 -26.68
CA ARG A 273 -7.54 10.01 -27.59
C ARG A 273 -6.14 10.60 -27.39
N VAL A 274 -5.74 10.81 -26.13
CA VAL A 274 -4.40 11.30 -25.81
C VAL A 274 -3.34 10.32 -26.35
N LEU A 275 -3.49 9.02 -26.10
CA LEU A 275 -2.55 7.99 -26.56
C LEU A 275 -2.42 7.94 -28.09
N ALA A 276 -3.52 8.13 -28.83
CA ALA A 276 -3.48 8.21 -30.29
C ALA A 276 -2.71 9.43 -30.81
N ALA A 277 -2.76 10.55 -30.08
CA ALA A 277 -2.09 11.79 -30.44
C ALA A 277 -0.58 11.80 -30.09
N VAL A 278 -0.14 11.07 -29.05
CA VAL A 278 1.26 11.06 -28.59
C VAL A 278 2.26 10.74 -29.72
N GLY A 279 1.92 9.80 -30.61
CA GLY A 279 2.79 9.42 -31.74
C GLY A 279 3.08 10.54 -32.74
N HIS A 280 2.29 11.62 -32.73
CA HIS A 280 2.46 12.77 -33.61
C HIS A 280 3.40 13.84 -33.02
N CYS A 281 3.76 13.74 -31.73
CA CYS A 281 4.64 14.69 -31.05
C CYS A 281 6.03 14.06 -30.79
N PRO A 282 6.99 14.19 -31.73
CA PRO A 282 8.30 13.54 -31.60
C PRO A 282 9.19 14.17 -30.51
N THR A 283 8.83 15.34 -29.99
CA THR A 283 9.59 16.02 -28.93
C THR A 283 9.19 15.58 -27.52
N LEU A 284 8.01 14.98 -27.36
CA LEU A 284 7.51 14.55 -26.06
C LEU A 284 8.38 13.40 -25.53
N SER A 285 9.03 13.64 -24.40
CA SER A 285 9.91 12.68 -23.72
C SER A 285 9.33 12.14 -22.42
N GLU A 286 8.36 12.86 -21.84
CA GLU A 286 7.73 12.49 -20.59
C GLU A 286 6.21 12.70 -20.66
N LEU A 287 5.47 11.65 -20.30
CA LEU A 287 4.02 11.69 -20.16
C LEU A 287 3.62 11.06 -18.84
N ARG A 288 2.93 11.81 -17.97
CA ARG A 288 2.40 11.34 -16.69
C ARG A 288 0.88 11.43 -16.68
N VAL A 289 0.21 10.33 -16.37
CA VAL A 289 -1.25 10.20 -16.45
C VAL A 289 -1.85 9.39 -15.28
N ASP A 290 -1.06 9.10 -14.25
CA ASP A 290 -1.48 8.26 -13.12
C ASP A 290 -2.52 8.94 -12.20
N ASN A 291 -3.04 8.16 -11.25
CA ASN A 291 -3.97 8.60 -10.21
C ASN A 291 -5.25 9.30 -10.73
N GLN A 292 -5.79 8.85 -11.86
CA GLN A 292 -7.10 9.35 -12.30
C GLN A 292 -8.22 8.88 -11.35
N CYS A 293 -9.35 9.58 -11.40
CA CYS A 293 -10.56 9.26 -10.63
C CYS A 293 -11.03 7.80 -10.82
N GLN A 294 -10.75 7.19 -11.98
CA GLN A 294 -11.08 5.80 -12.28
C GLN A 294 -9.91 5.09 -12.93
N ARG A 295 -9.83 3.77 -12.73
CA ARG A 295 -8.88 2.92 -13.46
C ARG A 295 -9.28 2.83 -14.93
N PHE A 296 -8.31 2.91 -15.84
CA PHE A 296 -8.58 2.90 -17.28
C PHE A 296 -9.00 1.54 -17.85
N GLY A 297 -8.67 0.45 -17.15
CA GLY A 297 -9.00 -0.92 -17.55
C GLY A 297 -8.05 -1.52 -18.60
N ASP A 298 -8.18 -2.84 -18.79
CA ASP A 298 -7.24 -3.69 -19.52
C ASP A 298 -6.98 -3.25 -20.97
N SER A 299 -8.04 -2.81 -21.67
CA SER A 299 -7.95 -2.37 -23.06
C SER A 299 -7.07 -1.15 -23.22
N VAL A 300 -7.13 -0.21 -22.28
CA VAL A 300 -6.32 1.01 -22.31
C VAL A 300 -4.89 0.69 -21.92
N GLU A 301 -4.65 -0.17 -20.94
CA GLU A 301 -3.27 -0.58 -20.58
C GLU A 301 -2.54 -1.24 -21.75
N MET A 302 -3.24 -2.10 -22.50
CA MET A 302 -2.70 -2.69 -23.72
C MET A 302 -2.39 -1.63 -24.79
N ALA A 303 -3.26 -0.62 -24.93
CA ALA A 303 -3.04 0.49 -25.84
C ALA A 303 -1.85 1.38 -25.41
N MET A 304 -1.68 1.63 -24.12
CA MET A 304 -0.53 2.35 -23.57
C MET A 304 0.78 1.63 -23.91
N ALA A 305 0.85 0.31 -23.68
CA ALA A 305 2.02 -0.49 -24.03
C ALA A 305 2.33 -0.45 -25.54
N ALA A 306 1.30 -0.58 -26.39
CA ALA A 306 1.46 -0.49 -27.84
C ALA A 306 1.93 0.91 -28.31
N MET A 307 1.41 1.97 -27.69
CA MET A 307 1.85 3.35 -27.96
C MET A 307 3.33 3.52 -27.62
N LEU A 308 3.78 3.05 -26.44
CA LEU A 308 5.18 3.14 -26.00
C LEU A 308 6.12 2.38 -26.94
N GLU A 309 5.68 1.25 -27.47
CA GLU A 309 6.45 0.48 -28.45
C GLU A 309 6.66 1.24 -29.76
N GLN A 310 5.69 2.07 -30.18
CA GLN A 310 5.71 2.83 -31.43
C GLN A 310 6.34 4.22 -31.29
N CYS A 311 6.43 4.75 -30.07
CA CYS A 311 6.91 6.11 -29.80
C CYS A 311 8.32 6.09 -29.16
N PRO A 312 9.41 6.10 -29.95
CA PRO A 312 10.78 6.07 -29.41
C PRO A 312 11.19 7.37 -28.71
N SER A 313 10.46 8.47 -28.92
CA SER A 313 10.73 9.76 -28.28
C SER A 313 10.45 9.74 -26.78
N LEU A 314 9.53 8.89 -26.31
CA LEU A 314 9.09 8.84 -24.93
C LEU A 314 10.05 8.01 -24.08
N LEU A 315 10.64 8.64 -23.07
CA LEU A 315 11.65 8.07 -22.18
C LEU A 315 11.11 7.77 -20.80
N ARG A 316 10.09 8.53 -20.37
CA ARG A 316 9.44 8.38 -19.06
C ARG A 316 7.93 8.33 -19.24
N PHE A 317 7.30 7.32 -18.67
CA PHE A 317 5.85 7.16 -18.65
C PHE A 317 5.37 6.97 -17.21
N GLY A 318 4.61 7.92 -16.70
CA GLY A 318 4.03 7.90 -15.36
C GLY A 318 2.64 7.28 -15.39
N TYR A 319 2.58 5.97 -15.17
CA TYR A 319 1.33 5.23 -14.96
C TYR A 319 1.62 3.90 -14.26
N THR A 320 0.83 3.58 -13.25
CA THR A 320 0.92 2.30 -12.54
C THR A 320 0.07 1.23 -13.24
N PHE A 321 0.72 0.38 -14.04
CA PHE A 321 0.05 -0.75 -14.70
C PHE A 321 -0.44 -1.80 -13.71
N THR A 322 -1.71 -2.18 -13.85
CA THR A 322 -2.31 -3.29 -13.09
C THR A 322 -2.00 -4.64 -13.71
N LEU A 323 -1.96 -4.73 -15.04
CA LEU A 323 -1.67 -5.96 -15.77
C LEU A 323 -0.17 -6.17 -15.96
N GLN A 324 0.31 -7.38 -15.66
CA GLN A 324 1.73 -7.71 -15.79
C GLN A 324 2.23 -7.67 -17.24
N GLY A 325 1.40 -8.06 -18.22
CA GLY A 325 1.75 -8.09 -19.63
C GLY A 325 2.09 -6.71 -20.20
N PRO A 326 1.14 -5.74 -20.20
CA PRO A 326 1.39 -4.35 -20.55
C PRO A 326 2.56 -3.74 -19.79
N ARG A 327 2.67 -4.01 -18.48
CA ARG A 327 3.76 -3.49 -17.65
C ARG A 327 5.13 -3.93 -18.16
N ALA A 328 5.31 -5.21 -18.45
CA ALA A 328 6.58 -5.73 -18.95
C ALA A 328 6.93 -5.16 -20.33
N ARG A 329 5.94 -5.05 -21.22
CA ARG A 329 6.09 -4.46 -22.56
C ARG A 329 6.46 -2.98 -22.48
N ALA A 330 5.77 -2.21 -21.65
CA ALA A 330 6.04 -0.80 -21.40
C ALA A 330 7.46 -0.60 -20.86
N ALA A 331 7.88 -1.40 -19.86
CA ALA A 331 9.23 -1.34 -19.32
C ALA A 331 10.30 -1.64 -20.39
N ALA A 332 10.12 -2.70 -21.19
CA ALA A 332 11.04 -3.04 -22.27
C ALA A 332 11.11 -1.93 -23.35
N ALA A 333 9.97 -1.35 -23.72
CA ALA A 333 9.91 -0.23 -24.66
C ALA A 333 10.65 1.00 -24.12
N LEU A 334 10.44 1.38 -22.86
CA LEU A 334 11.12 2.51 -22.23
C LEU A 334 12.63 2.27 -22.11
N THR A 335 13.07 1.06 -21.73
CA THR A 335 14.51 0.73 -21.70
C THR A 335 15.12 0.88 -23.09
N ARG A 336 14.51 0.29 -24.12
CA ARG A 336 14.96 0.41 -25.51
C ARG A 336 15.01 1.88 -25.96
N ASN A 337 14.00 2.68 -25.63
CA ASN A 337 13.95 4.09 -26.01
C ASN A 337 15.06 4.90 -25.33
N ASN A 338 15.40 4.58 -24.07
CA ASN A 338 16.53 5.19 -23.37
C ASN A 338 17.89 4.78 -23.96
N GLU A 339 18.04 3.56 -24.46
CA GLU A 339 19.27 3.09 -25.13
C GLU A 339 19.52 3.74 -26.49
N LEU A 340 18.47 4.24 -27.15
CA LEU A 340 18.55 4.87 -28.47
C LEU A 340 18.96 6.35 -28.44
N ARG A 341 19.05 6.97 -27.24
CA ARG A 341 19.39 8.40 -27.06
C ARG A 341 20.80 8.58 -26.50
#